data_AF-A0A3D3Q423-F1
#
_entry.id   AF-A0A3D3Q423-F1
#
_cell.length_a   1.000
_cell.length_b   1.000
_cell.length_c   1.000
_cell.angle_alpha   90.00
_cell.angle_beta   90.00
_cell.angle_gamma   90.00
#
_symmetry.space_group_name_H-M   'P 1'
#
loop_
_entity.id
_entity.type
_entity.pdbx_description
1 polymer ?
#
loop_
_entity_poly.entity_id
_entity_poly.type
_entity_poly.pdbx_seq_one_letter_code
_entity_poly.pdbx_strand_id
1 'polypeptide(L)' 'GPPVWIHGDLQSGNLLAQHGRITAVIDFGGLGVGDPACDLMVAWNLLSAETRDVFRAALTVDDATWARG' A
#
# COMPACT_ATOMS: atom_id res chain seq x y z
N GLY A 1 -9.08 7.29 9.15
CA GLY A 1 -8.61 7.26 10.55
C GLY A 1 -7.81 8.50 10.88
N PRO A 2 -7.12 8.55 12.03
CA PRO A 2 -6.13 9.60 12.30
C PRO A 2 -5.02 9.55 11.24
N PRO A 3 -4.33 10.67 10.97
CA PRO A 3 -3.25 10.68 10.01
C PRO A 3 -2.06 9.85 10.52
N VAL A 4 -1.40 9.14 9.62
CA VAL A 4 -0.25 8.26 9.89
C VAL A 4 0.90 8.58 8.95
N TRP A 5 2.10 8.08 9.24
CA TRP A 5 3.17 8.09 8.26
C TRP A 5 2.79 7.24 7.04
N ILE A 6 2.88 7.84 5.86
CA ILE A 6 2.63 7.21 4.58
C ILE A 6 3.84 7.37 3.68
N HIS A 7 4.06 6.40 2.79
CA HIS A 7 5.00 6.48 1.69
C HIS A 7 4.56 7.54 0.67
N GLY A 8 3.25 7.63 0.40
CA GLY A 8 2.65 8.63 -0.48
C GLY A 8 2.70 8.28 -1.97
N ASP A 9 3.56 7.34 -2.36
CA ASP A 9 3.62 6.78 -3.72
C ASP A 9 3.92 5.26 -3.71
N LEU A 10 3.19 4.49 -2.90
CA LEU A 10 3.46 3.05 -2.72
C LEU A 10 2.90 2.22 -3.89
N GLN A 11 3.61 2.21 -5.01
CA GLN A 11 3.24 1.48 -6.24
C GLN A 11 4.27 0.44 -6.67
N SER A 12 3.92 -0.41 -7.64
CA SER A 12 4.77 -1.53 -8.09
C SER A 12 6.19 -1.10 -8.50
N GLY A 13 6.35 0.08 -9.12
CA GLY A 13 7.65 0.62 -9.52
C GLY A 13 8.59 0.95 -8.35
N ASN A 14 8.04 1.14 -7.15
CA ASN A 14 8.78 1.52 -5.95
C ASN A 14 9.04 0.34 -5.00
N LEU A 15 8.72 -0.88 -5.42
CA LEU A 15 8.91 -2.12 -4.65
C LEU A 15 9.93 -3.03 -5.35
N LEU A 16 11.05 -3.32 -4.68
CA LEU A 16 12.04 -4.25 -5.19
C LEU A 16 11.82 -5.63 -4.58
N ALA A 17 11.67 -6.65 -5.44
CA ALA A 17 11.49 -8.03 -5.02
C ALA A 17 12.62 -8.94 -5.50
N GLN A 18 13.01 -9.88 -4.63
CA GLN A 18 13.96 -10.94 -4.95
C GLN A 18 13.41 -12.27 -4.42
N HIS A 19 13.46 -13.32 -5.26
CA HIS A 19 12.96 -14.66 -4.89
C HIS A 19 11.53 -14.66 -4.32
N GLY A 20 10.63 -13.85 -4.91
CA GLY A 20 9.23 -13.74 -4.49
C GLY A 20 9.00 -13.00 -3.17
N ARG A 21 10.01 -12.31 -2.62
CA ARG A 21 9.87 -11.48 -1.41
C ARG A 21 10.26 -10.04 -1.68
N ILE A 22 9.53 -9.09 -1.10
CA ILE A 22 9.92 -7.68 -1.09
C ILE A 22 11.21 -7.55 -0.27
N THR A 23 12.18 -6.83 -0.82
CA THR A 23 13.52 -6.62 -0.26
C THR A 23 13.84 -5.16 -0.01
N ALA A 24 13.19 -4.24 -0.74
CA ALA A 24 13.32 -2.81 -0.51
C ALA A 24 12.07 -2.06 -0.98
N VAL A 25 11.88 -0.89 -0.38
CA VAL A 25 10.98 0.17 -0.83
C VAL A 25 11.85 1.37 -1.18
N ILE A 26 11.57 2.06 -2.28
CA ILE A 26 12.35 3.20 -2.78
C ILE A 26 11.45 4.38 -3.11
N ASP A 27 12.07 5.53 -3.41
CA ASP A 27 11.39 6.77 -3.78
C ASP A 27 10.45 7.36 -2.71
N PHE A 28 11.06 7.77 -1.61
CA PHE A 28 10.38 8.39 -0.47
C PHE A 28 10.08 9.90 -0.67
N GLY A 29 10.06 10.39 -1.92
CA GLY A 29 9.77 11.80 -2.20
C GLY A 29 8.38 12.26 -1.69
N GLY A 30 7.43 11.32 -1.59
CA GLY A 30 6.08 11.54 -1.07
C GLY A 30 5.90 11.29 0.44
N LEU A 31 6.97 10.96 1.17
CA LEU A 31 6.87 10.58 2.58
C LEU A 31 6.30 11.72 3.43
N GLY A 32 5.26 11.43 4.20
CA GLY A 32 4.61 12.43 5.04
C GLY A 32 3.59 11.83 6.00
N VAL A 33 2.93 12.71 6.77
CA VAL A 33 1.83 12.35 7.66
C VAL A 33 0.51 12.65 6.96
N GLY A 34 -0.29 11.62 6.67
CA GLY A 34 -1.47 11.73 5.81
C GLY A 34 -2.53 10.63 6.03
N ASP A 35 -3.51 10.54 5.14
CA ASP A 35 -4.57 9.53 5.20
C ASP A 35 -3.94 8.13 4.95
N PRO A 36 -4.14 7.14 5.84
CA PRO A 36 -3.65 5.76 5.61
C PRO A 36 -4.13 5.13 4.29
N ALA A 37 -5.24 5.61 3.72
CA ALA A 37 -5.73 5.13 2.43
C ALA A 37 -4.74 5.38 1.28
N CYS A 38 -3.86 6.39 1.38
CA CYS A 38 -2.91 6.73 0.31
C CYS A 38 -1.99 5.56 -0.07
N ASP A 39 -1.52 4.77 0.90
CA ASP A 39 -0.61 3.65 0.63
C ASP A 39 -1.34 2.36 0.24
N LEU A 40 -2.68 2.35 0.24
CA LEU A 40 -3.46 1.21 -0.23
C LEU A 40 -3.50 1.10 -1.75
N MET A 41 -3.02 2.11 -2.50
CA MET A 41 -2.99 2.10 -3.97
C MET A 41 -2.29 0.86 -4.55
N VAL A 42 -1.34 0.27 -3.81
CA VAL A 42 -0.64 -0.97 -4.19
C VAL A 42 -1.61 -2.12 -4.46
N ALA A 43 -2.75 -2.15 -3.76
CA ALA A 43 -3.81 -3.13 -3.95
C ALA A 43 -4.40 -3.10 -5.37
N TRP A 44 -4.39 -1.94 -6.03
CA TRP A 44 -4.96 -1.76 -7.36
C TRP A 44 -3.89 -1.71 -8.45
N ASN A 45 -2.70 -1.21 -8.14
CA ASN A 45 -1.60 -1.07 -9.10
C ASN A 45 -0.79 -2.37 -9.28
N LEU A 46 -0.62 -3.16 -8.22
CA LEU A 46 0.24 -4.36 -8.24
C LEU A 46 -0.57 -5.67 -8.22
N LEU A 47 -1.68 -5.72 -7.48
CA LEU A 47 -2.40 -6.95 -7.20
C LEU A 47 -3.57 -7.19 -8.17
N SER A 48 -3.81 -8.48 -8.47
CA SER A 48 -5.03 -8.94 -9.15
C SER A 48 -6.23 -8.85 -8.21
N ALA A 49 -7.44 -9.04 -8.74
CA ALA A 49 -8.65 -9.07 -7.91
C ALA A 49 -8.59 -10.18 -6.85
N GLU A 50 -8.09 -11.38 -7.21
CA GLU A 50 -8.00 -12.53 -6.33
C GLU A 50 -6.96 -12.32 -5.22
N THR A 51 -5.81 -11.73 -5.56
CA THR A 51 -4.73 -11.48 -4.60
C THR A 51 -5.01 -10.27 -3.69
N ARG A 52 -5.87 -9.37 -4.14
CA ARG A 52 -6.34 -8.23 -3.35
C ARG A 52 -7.13 -8.64 -2.11
N ASP A 53 -7.94 -9.69 -2.19
CA ASP A 53 -8.67 -10.19 -1.03
C ASP A 53 -7.72 -10.74 0.05
N VAL A 54 -6.65 -11.42 -0.36
CA VAL A 54 -5.58 -11.87 0.54
C VAL A 54 -4.88 -10.68 1.20
N PHE A 55 -4.59 -9.63 0.42
CA PHE A 55 -3.97 -8.41 0.94
C PHE A 55 -4.89 -7.69 1.94
N ARG A 56 -6.18 -7.52 1.60
CA ARG A 56 -7.19 -6.93 2.51
C ARG A 56 -7.28 -7.70 3.82
N ALA A 57 -7.30 -9.03 3.76
CA ALA A 57 -7.38 -9.88 4.96
C ALA A 57 -6.11 -9.80 5.84
N ALA A 58 -4.95 -9.47 5.26
CA ALA A 58 -3.69 -9.31 6.00
C ALA A 58 -3.55 -7.92 6.65
N LEU A 59 -4.33 -6.93 6.20
CA LEU A 59 -4.28 -5.57 6.73
C LEU A 59 -5.22 -5.38 7.93
N THR A 60 -4.83 -4.49 8.84
CA THR A 60 -5.70 -4.02 9.92
C THR A 60 -6.21 -2.61 9.60
N VAL A 61 -6.99 -2.48 8.52
CA VAL A 61 -7.63 -1.22 8.11
C VAL A 61 -9.14 -1.37 8.13
N ASP A 62 -9.85 -0.29 8.47
CA ASP A 62 -11.31 -0.28 8.43
C ASP A 62 -11.85 -0.22 6.99
N ASP A 63 -13.12 -0.60 6.82
CA ASP A 63 -13.78 -0.60 5.52
C ASP A 63 -13.82 0.77 4.86
N ALA A 64 -13.90 1.84 5.67
CA ALA A 64 -13.90 3.20 5.16
C ALA A 64 -12.55 3.56 4.52
N THR A 65 -11.44 3.18 5.15
CA THR A 65 -10.08 3.39 4.65
C THR A 65 -9.83 2.54 3.41
N TRP A 66 -10.25 1.28 3.43
CA TRP A 66 -10.21 0.42 2.25
C TRP A 66 -10.97 1.00 1.05
N ALA A 67 -12.17 1.55 1.26
CA ALA A 67 -13.00 2.11 0.19
C ALA A 67 -12.44 3.39 -0.45
N ARG A 68 -11.54 4.12 0.23
CA ARG A 68 -10.88 5.33 -0.30
C ARG A 68 -9.56 5.03 -1.00
N GLY A 69 -8.97 3.86 -0.74
CA GLY A 69 -7.66 3.45 -1.24
C GLY A 69 -7.67 2.95 -2.66
#